data_AF-A0AAW7LCB6-F1
#
_entry.id   AF-A0AAW7LCB6-F1
#
_cell.length_a   1.000
_cell.length_b   1.000
_cell.length_c   1.000
_cell.angle_alpha   90.00
_cell.angle_beta   90.00
_cell.angle_gamma   90.00
#
_symmetry.space_group_name_H-M   'P 1'
#
loop_
_entity.id
_entity.type
_entity.pdbx_description
1 polymer ?
#
loop_
_entity_poly.entity_id
_entity_poly.type
_entity_poly.pdbx_seq_one_letter_code
_entity_poly.pdbx_strand_id
1 'polypeptide(L)'
;MSNLYQLYAFVTAQYWALHLNERWPDAPLVGGYRVLVFTNADYTLLKEQYPTAEFKELTAEQTISAMNANELGPFVCSLEQLKQIMNHFAPPEQLTKE
;
A
#
# COMPACT_ATOMS: atom_id res chain seq x y z
N MET A 1 16.86 -17.16 -13.84
CA MET A 1 16.76 -15.73 -13.49
C MET A 1 15.44 -15.53 -12.80
N SER A 2 15.44 -15.29 -11.48
CA SER A 2 14.20 -14.94 -10.77
C SER A 2 13.85 -13.51 -11.16
N ASN A 3 12.71 -13.30 -11.83
CA ASN A 3 12.22 -11.96 -12.12
C ASN A 3 11.78 -11.31 -10.81
N LEU A 4 12.68 -10.50 -10.23
CA LEU A 4 12.39 -9.67 -9.08
C LEU A 4 11.63 -8.43 -9.56
N TYR A 5 10.47 -8.19 -8.96
CA TYR A 5 9.68 -6.99 -9.21
C TYR A 5 9.11 -6.43 -7.91
N GLN A 6 8.84 -5.13 -7.92
CA GLN A 6 8.29 -4.41 -6.79
C GLN A 6 6.77 -4.60 -6.71
N LEU A 7 6.32 -4.80 -5.48
CA LEU A 7 4.92 -4.79 -5.07
C LEU A 7 4.73 -3.68 -4.05
N TYR A 8 3.48 -3.22 -3.99
CA TYR A 8 3.07 -2.14 -3.12
C TYR A 8 1.90 -2.58 -2.27
N ALA A 9 1.86 -2.18 -1.01
CA ALA A 9 0.71 -2.46 -0.16
C ALA A 9 0.22 -1.21 0.56
N PHE A 10 -1.09 -1.02 0.58
CA PHE A 10 -1.74 0.02 1.37
C PHE A 10 -2.16 -0.57 2.72
N VAL A 11 -1.66 0.04 3.79
CA VAL A 11 -2.02 -0.28 5.18
C VAL A 11 -2.55 0.98 5.87
N THR A 12 -3.44 0.84 6.84
CA THR A 12 -3.94 2.01 7.57
C THR A 12 -2.78 2.72 8.26
N ALA A 13 -2.81 4.07 8.29
CA ALA A 13 -1.74 4.84 8.92
C ALA A 13 -1.54 4.48 10.40
N GLN A 14 -2.61 4.12 11.10
CA GLN A 14 -2.57 3.66 12.48
C GLN A 14 -1.81 2.34 12.63
N TYR A 15 -2.14 1.33 11.81
CA TYR A 15 -1.45 0.03 11.87
C TYR A 15 0.03 0.17 11.53
N TRP A 16 0.33 1.01 10.54
CA TRP A 16 1.71 1.33 10.19
C TRP A 16 2.47 1.95 11.36
N ALA A 17 1.91 2.96 12.03
CA ALA A 17 2.57 3.64 13.14
C ALA A 17 2.89 2.70 14.32
N LEU A 18 2.02 1.73 14.58
CA LEU A 18 2.16 0.79 15.69
C LEU A 18 3.10 -0.38 15.40
N HIS A 19 3.14 -0.86 14.15
CA HIS A 19 3.78 -2.15 13.85
C HIS A 19 4.81 -2.11 12.72
N LEU A 20 4.74 -1.14 11.81
CA LEU A 20 5.49 -1.18 10.56
C LEU A 20 6.44 0.01 10.35
N ASN A 21 6.34 1.05 11.18
CA ASN A 21 7.15 2.27 11.08
C ASN A 21 8.65 2.00 11.19
N GLU A 22 9.09 1.01 11.98
CA GLU A 22 10.53 0.68 12.06
C GLU A 22 11.07 0.11 10.74
N ARG A 23 10.24 -0.64 10.00
CA ARG A 23 10.64 -1.29 8.74
C ARG A 23 10.41 -0.42 7.50
N TRP A 24 9.40 0.43 7.54
CA TRP A 24 9.09 1.39 6.48
C TRP A 24 8.85 2.80 7.04
N PRO A 25 9.87 3.46 7.62
CA PRO A 25 9.72 4.77 8.24
C PRO A 25 9.29 5.86 7.25
N ASP A 26 9.68 5.72 5.99
CA ASP A 26 9.44 6.69 4.93
C ASP A 26 8.22 6.37 4.06
N ALA A 27 7.33 5.47 4.51
CA ALA A 27 6.14 5.10 3.74
C ALA A 27 5.24 6.34 3.50
N PRO A 28 4.92 6.74 2.26
CA PRO A 28 4.13 7.94 2.01
C PRO A 28 2.69 7.75 2.45
N LEU A 29 2.05 8.83 2.92
CA LEU A 29 0.64 8.86 3.30
C LEU A 29 -0.22 9.20 2.07
N VAL A 30 -1.19 8.34 1.75
CA VAL A 30 -2.11 8.47 0.62
C VAL A 30 -3.51 8.11 1.12
N GLY A 31 -4.43 9.07 1.13
CA GLY A 31 -5.83 8.82 1.49
C GLY A 31 -6.06 8.20 2.88
N GLY A 32 -5.19 8.49 3.87
CA GLY A 32 -5.27 7.88 5.22
C GLY A 32 -4.55 6.53 5.38
N TYR A 33 -3.93 6.04 4.30
CA TYR A 33 -3.15 4.81 4.27
C TYR A 33 -1.67 5.11 4.00
N ARG A 34 -0.79 4.22 4.44
CA ARG A 34 0.65 4.27 4.16
C ARG A 34 0.98 3.25 3.08
N VAL A 35 1.80 3.65 2.11
CA VAL A 35 2.22 2.78 1.01
C VAL A 35 3.54 2.11 1.37
N LEU A 36 3.51 0.79 1.52
CA LEU A 36 4.69 -0.03 1.72
C LEU A 36 5.23 -0.49 0.37
N VAL A 37 6.54 -0.55 0.23
CA VAL A 37 7.23 -1.10 -0.95
C VAL A 37 8.07 -2.31 -0.55
N PHE A 38 7.95 -3.40 -1.30
CA PHE A 38 8.72 -4.62 -1.09
C PHE A 38 8.82 -5.39 -2.40
N THR A 39 9.63 -6.45 -2.44
CA THR A 39 9.74 -7.29 -3.65
C THR A 39 8.82 -8.49 -3.59
N ASN A 40 8.52 -9.09 -4.75
CA ASN A 40 7.81 -10.37 -4.81
C ASN A 40 8.52 -11.50 -4.06
N ALA A 41 9.84 -11.44 -3.88
CA ALA A 41 10.57 -12.40 -3.04
C ALA A 41 10.29 -12.18 -1.54
N ASP A 42 10.18 -10.93 -1.10
CA ASP A 42 9.81 -10.61 0.28
C ASP A 42 8.34 -10.93 0.57
N TYR A 43 7.48 -10.93 -0.45
CA TYR A 43 6.04 -11.09 -0.27
C TYR A 43 5.67 -12.40 0.44
N THR A 44 6.31 -13.51 0.10
CA THR A 44 6.10 -14.79 0.78
C THR A 44 6.51 -14.72 2.25
N LEU A 45 7.69 -14.15 2.54
CA LEU A 45 8.19 -13.98 3.91
C LEU A 45 7.30 -13.05 4.73
N LEU A 46 6.74 -12.01 4.12
CA LEU A 46 5.81 -11.09 4.78
C LEU A 46 4.51 -11.79 5.18
N LYS A 47 3.96 -12.67 4.34
CA LYS A 47 2.78 -13.48 4.71
C LYS A 47 3.05 -14.38 5.90
N GLU A 48 4.26 -14.93 6.00
CA GLU A 48 4.67 -15.77 7.14
C GLU A 48 4.90 -14.95 8.42
N GLN A 49 5.47 -13.75 8.31
CA GLN A 49 5.72 -12.86 9.45
C GLN A 49 4.44 -12.22 10.00
N TYR A 50 3.43 -12.02 9.15
CA TYR A 50 2.15 -11.41 9.50
C TYR A 50 0.98 -12.36 9.19
N PRO A 51 0.90 -13.53 9.85
CA PRO A 51 -0.08 -14.56 9.51
C PRO A 51 -1.53 -14.16 9.83
N THR A 52 -1.70 -13.14 10.69
CA THR A 52 -3.00 -12.57 11.04
C THR A 52 -3.45 -11.47 10.08
N ALA A 53 -2.57 -11.00 9.20
CA ALA A 53 -2.88 -9.98 8.20
C ALA A 53 -3.43 -10.64 6.93
N GLU A 54 -4.60 -10.21 6.49
CA GLU A 54 -5.18 -10.69 5.24
C GLU A 54 -4.65 -9.86 4.07
N PHE A 55 -3.64 -10.38 3.38
CA PHE A 55 -3.09 -9.75 2.18
C PHE A 55 -4.06 -9.91 1.01
N LYS A 56 -4.73 -8.82 0.65
CA LYS A 56 -5.73 -8.77 -0.42
C LYS A 56 -5.11 -8.20 -1.69
N GLU A 57 -5.02 -9.01 -2.74
CA GLU A 57 -4.61 -8.56 -4.07
C GLU A 57 -5.83 -8.03 -4.83
N LEU A 58 -5.99 -6.71 -4.84
CA LEU A 58 -7.18 -6.04 -5.38
C LEU A 58 -6.83 -5.25 -6.65
N THR A 59 -7.84 -4.96 -7.48
CA THR A 59 -7.67 -3.97 -8.56
C THR A 59 -7.54 -2.56 -7.98
N ALA A 60 -7.10 -1.60 -8.80
CA ALA A 60 -7.01 -0.20 -8.38
C ALA A 60 -8.38 0.33 -7.90
N GLU A 61 -9.45 0.08 -8.65
CA GLU A 61 -10.81 0.50 -8.30
C GLU A 61 -11.32 -0.14 -7.00
N GLN A 62 -11.05 -1.43 -6.81
CA GLN A 62 -11.38 -2.13 -5.57
C GLN A 62 -10.59 -1.57 -4.38
N THR A 63 -9.31 -1.27 -4.58
CA THR A 63 -8.46 -0.67 -3.53
C THR A 63 -8.95 0.72 -3.16
N ILE A 64 -9.27 1.56 -4.14
CA ILE A 64 -9.88 2.89 -3.92
C ILE A 64 -11.17 2.76 -3.13
N SER A 65 -12.04 1.82 -3.51
CA SER A 65 -13.32 1.58 -2.82
C SER A 65 -13.12 1.14 -1.37
N ALA A 66 -12.20 0.20 -1.14
CA ALA A 66 -11.86 -0.30 0.19
C ALA A 66 -11.24 0.81 1.08
N MET A 67 -10.35 1.63 0.52
CA MET A 67 -9.77 2.78 1.22
C MET A 67 -10.84 3.82 1.59
N ASN A 68 -11.77 4.13 0.68
CA ASN A 68 -12.90 5.03 0.95
C ASN A 68 -13.85 4.47 2.02
N ALA A 69 -14.00 3.15 2.09
CA ALA A 69 -14.77 2.45 3.13
C ALA A 69 -14.00 2.30 4.46
N ASN A 70 -12.75 2.79 4.55
CA ASN A 70 -11.87 2.63 5.70
C ASN A 70 -11.61 1.16 6.08
N GLU A 71 -11.60 0.26 5.09
CA GLU A 71 -11.34 -1.15 5.31
C GLU A 71 -9.90 -1.41 5.78
N LEU A 72 -9.72 -2.47 6.56
CA LEU A 72 -8.39 -2.91 6.98
C LEU A 72 -7.70 -3.67 5.82
N GLY A 73 -6.51 -3.19 5.45
CA GLY A 73 -5.59 -3.86 4.53
C GLY A 73 -4.75 -4.94 5.23
N PRO A 74 -3.65 -5.41 4.62
CA PRO A 74 -2.93 -4.81 3.49
C PRO A 74 -3.55 -5.08 2.11
N PHE A 75 -3.77 -4.01 1.32
CA PHE A 75 -4.19 -4.11 -0.09
C PHE A 75 -2.97 -4.07 -1.00
N VAL A 76 -2.62 -5.22 -1.58
CA VAL A 76 -1.44 -5.42 -2.41
C VAL A 76 -1.76 -5.13 -3.87
N CYS A 77 -0.88 -4.37 -4.53
CA CYS A 77 -1.07 -3.95 -5.91
C CYS A 77 0.27 -3.82 -6.66
N SER A 78 0.18 -3.78 -7.99
CA SER A 78 1.32 -3.51 -8.88
C SER A 78 1.64 -2.01 -8.97
N LEU A 79 2.80 -1.67 -9.55
CA LEU A 79 3.16 -0.26 -9.80
C LEU A 79 2.11 0.49 -10.64
N GLU A 80 1.51 -0.18 -11.61
CA GLU A 80 0.53 0.44 -12.52
C GLU A 80 -0.75 0.81 -11.76
N GLN A 81 -1.22 -0.11 -10.91
CA GLN A 81 -2.36 0.12 -10.03
C GLN A 81 -2.06 1.19 -8.97
N LEU A 82 -0.86 1.17 -8.37
CA LEU A 82 -0.42 2.20 -7.43
C LEU A 82 -0.56 3.60 -8.03
N LYS A 83 -0.08 3.81 -9.26
CA LYS A 83 -0.17 5.11 -9.94
C LYS A 83 -1.62 5.57 -10.10
N GLN A 84 -2.53 4.65 -10.45
CA GLN A 84 -3.96 4.96 -10.57
C GLN A 84 -4.56 5.36 -9.22
N ILE A 85 -4.26 4.62 -8.15
CA ILE A 85 -4.74 4.89 -6.80
C ILE A 85 -4.18 6.23 -6.30
N MET A 86 -2.88 6.46 -6.47
CA MET A 86 -2.23 7.71 -6.08
C MET A 86 -2.83 8.92 -6.81
N ASN A 87 -3.05 8.83 -8.13
CA ASN A 87 -3.68 9.92 -8.88
C ASN A 87 -5.10 10.23 -8.40
N HIS A 88 -5.82 9.25 -7.87
CA HIS A 88 -7.16 9.44 -7.31
C HIS A 88 -7.12 10.21 -5.97
N PHE A 89 -6.23 9.83 -5.06
CA PHE A 89 -6.18 10.40 -3.70
C PHE A 89 -5.24 11.60 -3.54
N ALA A 90 -4.26 11.74 -4.43
CA ALA A 90 -3.30 12.83 -4.46
C ALA A 90 -3.12 13.30 -5.91
N PRO A 91 -4.17 13.87 -6.53
CA PRO A 91 -4.07 14.39 -7.87
C PRO A 91 -3.00 15.48 -7.92
N PRO A 92 -2.09 15.46 -8.92
CA PRO A 92 -0.97 16.41 -9.01
C PRO A 92 -1.42 17.89 -9.05
N GLU A 93 -2.67 18.18 -9.39
CA GLU A 93 -3.23 19.53 -9.42
C GLU A 93 -3.45 20.18 -8.04
N GLN A 94 -3.34 19.44 -6.92
CA GLN A 94 -3.42 20.01 -5.56
C GLN A 94 -2.05 20.37 -4.95
N LEU A 95 -0.94 20.20 -5.69
CA LEU A 95 0.40 20.63 -5.26
C LEU A 95 0.75 22.08 -5.63
N THR A 96 -0.20 22.83 -6.18
CA THR A 96 -0.07 24.27 -6.45
C THR A 96 -1.19 25.05 -5.78
N LYS A 97 -0.80 25.84 -4.77
CA LYS A 97 -1.52 26.76 -3.86
C LYS A 97 -1.31 26.22 -2.44
N GLU A 98 -0.37 26.73 -1.65
CA GLU A 98 -0.04 28.13 -1.36
C GLU A 98 1.47 28.39 -1.21
#